data_AF-A0A4Q1C3R7-F1
#
_entry.id   AF-A0A4Q1C3R7-F1
#
_cell.length_a   1.000
_cell.length_b   1.000
_cell.length_c   1.000
_cell.angle_alpha   90.00
_cell.angle_beta   90.00
_cell.angle_gamma   90.00
#
_symmetry.space_group_name_H-M   'P 1'
#
loop_
_entity.id
_entity.type
_entity.pdbx_description
1 polymer ?
#
loop_
_entity_poly.entity_id
_entity_poly.type
_entity_poly.pdbx_seq_one_letter_code
_entity_poly.pdbx_strand_id
1 'polypeptide(L)'
;MESSFQKANRLLVALDELVQEEITLIRTMDFVEAVAVRERSAPLVDLLCTLADDPFVAGLQPRVQALLDRWSQNHHFLETQLTRLQAELDRVTEARRRLRRVVPAYIRPQPVTESRLNTAA
;
A
#
# COMPACT_ATOMS: atom_id res chain seq x y z
N MET A 1 19.48 37.33 -0.43
CA MET A 1 19.83 35.98 -0.94
C MET A 1 19.51 35.01 0.17
N GLU A 2 18.71 33.98 -0.12
CA GLU A 2 18.45 32.89 0.84
C GLU A 2 19.75 32.08 1.00
N SER A 3 20.15 31.76 2.24
CA SER A 3 21.35 30.95 2.46
C SER A 3 21.06 29.47 2.18
N SER A 4 22.08 28.69 1.81
CA SER A 4 21.96 27.24 1.60
C SER A 4 21.27 26.54 2.78
N PHE A 5 21.60 26.96 4.00
CA PHE A 5 20.99 26.48 5.24
C PHE A 5 19.50 26.79 5.34
N GLN A 6 19.08 28.02 5.02
CA GLN A 6 17.66 28.41 5.03
C GLN A 6 16.86 27.60 4.01
N LYS A 7 17.42 27.42 2.81
CA LYS A 7 16.82 26.62 1.74
C LYS A 7 16.68 25.16 2.15
N ALA A 8 17.74 24.54 2.70
CA ALA A 8 17.72 23.16 3.17
C ALA A 8 16.70 22.96 4.32
N ASN A 9 16.64 23.90 5.26
CA ASN A 9 15.68 23.86 6.35
C ASN A 9 14.22 23.95 5.83
N ARG A 10 13.95 24.82 4.86
CA ARG A 10 12.63 24.94 4.23
C ARG A 10 12.23 23.64 3.51
N LEU A 11 13.16 23.04 2.79
CA LEU A 11 12.95 21.75 2.11
C LEU A 11 12.64 20.63 3.11
N LEU A 12 13.36 20.58 4.24
CA LEU A 12 13.09 19.58 5.28
C LEU A 12 11.74 19.77 5.97
N VAL A 13 11.29 21.01 6.17
CA VAL A 13 9.94 21.28 6.70
C VAL A 13 8.88 20.81 5.72
N ALA A 14 9.01 21.15 4.44
CA ALA A 14 8.08 20.69 3.40
C ALA A 14 8.07 19.16 3.28
N LEU A 15 9.25 18.53 3.40
CA LEU A 15 9.36 17.08 3.38
C LEU A 15 8.65 16.46 4.60
N ASP A 16 8.83 17.01 5.80
CA ASP A 16 8.18 16.52 7.02
C ASP A 16 6.65 16.60 6.92
N GLU A 17 6.11 17.67 6.33
CA GLU A 17 4.66 17.80 6.06
C GLU A 17 4.16 16.70 5.11
N LEU A 18 4.87 16.45 4.01
CA LEU A 18 4.52 15.37 3.07
C LEU A 18 4.63 13.99 3.72
N VAL A 19 5.60 13.77 4.61
CA VAL A 19 5.71 12.50 5.35
C VAL A 19 4.54 12.32 6.32
N GLN A 20 4.07 13.39 6.98
CA GLN A 20 2.88 13.31 7.84
C GLN A 20 1.60 13.03 7.04
N GLU A 21 1.47 13.64 5.86
CA GLU A 21 0.40 13.36 4.91
C GLU A 21 0.44 11.87 4.48
N GLU A 22 1.62 11.37 4.08
CA GLU A 22 1.82 9.97 3.71
C GLU A 22 1.45 9.01 4.85
N ILE A 23 1.89 9.29 6.09
CA ILE A 23 1.53 8.48 7.27
C ILE A 23 0.02 8.41 7.45
N THR A 24 -0.67 9.53 7.25
CA THR A 24 -2.13 9.62 7.40
C THR A 24 -2.81 8.77 6.35
N LEU A 25 -2.40 8.88 5.09
CA LEU A 25 -2.94 8.11 3.97
C LEU A 25 -2.68 6.61 4.09
N ILE A 26 -1.49 6.22 4.54
CA ILE A 26 -1.15 4.81 4.81
C ILE A 26 -2.07 4.25 5.91
N ARG A 27 -2.36 5.02 6.96
CA ARG A 27 -3.26 4.60 8.05
C ARG A 27 -4.71 4.51 7.61
N THR A 28 -5.16 5.37 6.69
CA THR A 28 -6.50 5.31 6.10
C THR A 28 -6.60 4.31 4.94
N MET A 29 -5.50 3.59 4.63
CA MET A 29 -5.39 2.63 3.51
C MET A 29 -5.61 3.26 2.13
N ASP A 30 -5.40 4.57 1.99
CA ASP A 30 -5.44 5.26 0.71
C ASP A 30 -4.06 5.22 0.06
N PHE A 31 -3.73 4.07 -0.53
CA PHE A 31 -2.40 3.84 -1.11
C PHE A 31 -2.18 4.59 -2.42
N VAL A 32 -3.25 4.97 -3.14
CA VAL A 32 -3.14 5.69 -4.41
C VAL A 32 -2.63 7.10 -4.15
N GLU A 33 -3.27 7.80 -3.21
CA GLU A 33 -2.84 9.14 -2.81
C GLU A 33 -1.48 9.11 -2.10
N ALA A 34 -1.20 8.06 -1.31
CA ALA A 34 0.11 7.91 -0.68
C ALA A 34 1.25 7.82 -1.72
N VAL A 35 1.03 7.12 -2.85
CA VAL A 35 1.99 7.08 -3.96
C VAL A 35 2.16 8.45 -4.59
N ALA A 36 1.07 9.19 -4.82
CA ALA A 36 1.13 10.54 -5.37
C ALA A 36 1.92 11.50 -4.45
N VAL A 37 1.74 11.41 -3.13
CA VAL A 37 2.56 12.16 -2.15
C VAL A 37 4.04 11.82 -2.30
N ARG A 38 4.37 10.55 -2.47
CA ARG A 38 5.75 10.09 -2.59
C ARG A 38 6.42 10.52 -3.90
N GLU A 39 5.67 10.54 -5.00
CA GLU A 39 6.17 11.09 -6.27
C GLU A 39 6.43 12.61 -6.16
N ARG A 40 5.58 13.34 -5.43
CA ARG A 40 5.79 14.77 -5.14
C ARG A 40 6.99 15.03 -4.24
N SER A 41 7.34 14.10 -3.34
CA SER A 41 8.46 14.27 -2.42
C SER A 41 9.82 13.93 -3.04
N ALA A 42 9.88 13.09 -4.08
CA ALA A 42 11.09 12.73 -4.80
C ALA A 42 11.98 13.93 -5.22
N PRO A 43 11.47 14.98 -5.89
CA PRO A 43 12.31 16.12 -6.26
C PRO A 43 12.85 16.92 -5.06
N LEU A 44 12.17 16.89 -3.91
CA LEU A 44 12.68 17.54 -2.69
C LEU A 44 13.88 16.79 -2.11
N VAL A 45 13.84 15.46 -2.17
CA VAL A 45 14.96 14.60 -1.76
C VAL A 45 16.16 14.82 -2.67
N ASP A 46 15.95 14.86 -3.99
CA ASP A 46 17.03 15.12 -4.95
C ASP A 46 17.69 16.48 -4.68
N LEU A 47 16.88 17.52 -4.45
CA LEU A 47 17.39 18.85 -4.09
C LEU A 47 18.16 18.84 -2.76
N LEU A 48 17.71 18.08 -1.77
CA LEU A 48 18.44 17.93 -0.50
C LEU A 48 19.78 17.20 -0.71
N CYS A 49 19.84 16.19 -1.58
CA CYS A 49 21.08 15.52 -1.94
C CYS A 49 22.08 16.49 -2.61
N THR A 50 21.62 17.38 -3.48
CA THR A 50 22.51 18.40 -4.08
C THR A 50 23.05 19.42 -3.07
N LEU A 51 22.37 19.61 -1.94
CA LEU A 51 22.78 20.53 -0.86
C LEU A 51 23.58 19.82 0.23
N ALA A 52 23.75 18.49 0.16
CA ALA A 52 24.38 17.69 1.21
C ALA A 52 25.89 17.95 1.36
N ASP A 53 26.56 18.44 0.30
CA ASP A 53 27.99 18.75 0.33
C ASP A 53 28.31 20.05 1.11
N ASP A 54 27.29 20.83 1.49
CA ASP A 54 27.48 22.08 2.22
C ASP A 54 27.68 21.79 3.74
N PRO A 55 28.84 22.12 4.32
CA PRO A 55 29.13 21.85 5.74
C PRO A 55 28.16 22.56 6.70
N PHE A 56 27.47 23.62 6.27
CA PHE A 56 26.44 24.27 7.08
C PHE A 56 25.17 23.42 7.22
N VAL A 57 24.92 22.48 6.30
CA VAL A 57 23.75 21.57 6.30
C VAL A 57 23.97 20.36 7.22
N ALA A 58 25.22 20.08 7.61
CA ALA A 58 25.56 18.98 8.52
C ALA A 58 24.79 19.04 9.87
N GLY A 59 24.47 20.24 10.36
CA GLY A 59 23.67 20.42 11.57
C GLY A 59 22.22 19.93 11.47
N LEU A 60 21.72 19.63 10.26
CA LEU A 60 20.37 19.12 10.01
C LEU A 60 20.30 17.58 9.97
N GLN A 61 21.44 16.89 10.11
CA GLN A 61 21.54 15.44 10.21
C GLN A 61 20.49 14.79 11.14
N PRO A 62 20.27 15.24 12.39
CA PRO A 62 19.29 14.59 13.27
C PRO A 62 17.85 14.66 12.74
N ARG A 63 17.49 15.71 12.00
CA ARG A 63 16.15 15.80 11.38
C ARG A 63 16.02 14.86 10.19
N VAL A 64 17.06 14.75 9.38
CA VAL A 64 17.11 13.78 8.27
C VAL A 64 17.00 12.35 8.82
N GLN A 65 17.73 12.05 9.91
CA GLN A 65 17.66 10.73 10.56
C GLN A 65 16.26 10.44 11.08
N ALA A 66 15.61 11.40 11.75
CA ALA A 66 14.25 11.23 12.23
C ALA A 66 13.24 10.97 11.08
N LEU A 67 13.44 11.59 9.91
CA LEU A 67 12.63 11.32 8.72
C LEU A 67 12.86 9.91 8.18
N LEU A 68 14.11 9.46 8.12
CA LEU A 68 14.46 8.09 7.70
C LEU A 68 13.85 7.05 8.65
N ASP A 69 13.90 7.28 9.96
CA ASP A 69 13.33 6.36 10.94
C ASP A 69 11.81 6.23 10.76
N ARG A 70 11.11 7.34 10.46
CA ARG A 70 9.67 7.32 10.16
C ARG A 70 9.35 6.57 8.86
N TRP A 71 10.16 6.76 7.82
CA TRP A 71 10.02 6.00 6.58
C TRP A 71 10.23 4.50 6.77
N SER A 72 11.22 4.12 7.57
CA SER A 72 11.47 2.72 7.93
C SER A 72 10.25 2.10 8.64
N GLN A 73 9.66 2.81 9.59
CA GLN A 73 8.45 2.37 10.28
C GLN A 73 7.26 2.20 9.33
N ASN A 74 7.06 3.15 8.41
CA ASN A 74 6.01 3.05 7.39
C ASN A 74 6.22 1.85 6.47
N HIS A 75 7.46 1.62 6.03
CA HIS A 75 7.79 0.49 5.19
C HIS A 75 7.49 -0.85 5.89
N HIS A 76 7.92 -0.98 7.14
CA HIS A 76 7.66 -2.17 7.95
C HIS A 76 6.15 -2.42 8.16
N PHE A 77 5.38 -1.35 8.38
CA PHE A 77 3.93 -1.44 8.47
C PHE A 77 3.32 -1.97 7.17
N LEU A 78 3.72 -1.44 6.01
CA LEU A 78 3.23 -1.88 4.70
C LEU A 78 3.58 -3.35 4.42
N GLU A 79 4.81 -3.79 4.73
CA GLU A 79 5.22 -5.19 4.59
C GLU A 79 4.36 -6.14 5.43
N THR A 80 4.06 -5.72 6.67
CA THR A 80 3.20 -6.50 7.58
C THR A 80 1.77 -6.59 7.03
N GLN A 81 1.21 -5.49 6.52
CA GLN A 81 -0.12 -5.48 5.90
C GLN A 81 -0.17 -6.36 4.64
N LEU A 82 0.86 -6.27 3.79
CA LEU A 82 0.96 -7.07 2.57
C LEU A 82 0.99 -8.57 2.91
N THR A 83 1.80 -8.97 3.89
CA THR A 83 1.89 -10.36 4.36
C THR A 83 0.54 -10.86 4.87
N ARG A 84 -0.17 -10.04 5.65
CA ARG A 84 -1.50 -10.38 6.17
C ARG A 84 -2.54 -10.52 5.05
N LEU A 85 -2.56 -9.61 4.10
CA LEU A 85 -3.50 -9.63 2.97
C LEU A 85 -3.27 -10.85 2.07
N GLN A 86 -2.00 -11.22 1.83
CA GLN A 86 -1.66 -12.44 1.11
C GLN A 86 -2.20 -13.69 1.82
N ALA A 87 -2.00 -13.79 3.14
CA ALA A 87 -2.52 -14.92 3.91
C ALA A 87 -4.06 -15.02 3.86
N GLU A 88 -4.76 -13.89 3.89
CA GLU A 88 -6.23 -13.87 3.74
C GLU A 88 -6.67 -14.27 2.33
N LEU A 89 -5.97 -13.82 1.29
CA LEU A 89 -6.25 -14.21 -0.10
C LEU A 89 -6.07 -15.71 -0.31
N ASP A 90 -5.05 -16.31 0.30
CA ASP A 90 -4.84 -17.76 0.25
C ASP A 90 -5.99 -18.52 0.94
N ARG A 91 -6.42 -18.07 2.12
CA ARG A 91 -7.57 -18.65 2.84
C ARG A 91 -8.86 -18.59 2.01
N VAL A 92 -9.15 -17.44 1.41
CA VAL A 92 -10.33 -17.26 0.55
C VAL A 92 -10.25 -18.14 -0.69
N THR A 93 -9.06 -18.24 -1.30
CA THR A 93 -8.83 -19.09 -2.46
C THR A 93 -9.04 -20.56 -2.13
N GLU A 94 -8.57 -21.00 -0.96
CA GLU A 94 -8.79 -22.35 -0.48
C GLU A 94 -10.26 -22.62 -0.18
N ALA A 95 -10.96 -21.70 0.50
CA ALA A 95 -12.40 -21.78 0.73
C ALA A 95 -13.17 -21.89 -0.59
N ARG A 96 -12.81 -21.10 -1.60
CA ARG A 96 -13.39 -21.17 -2.95
C ARG A 96 -13.12 -22.52 -3.62
N ARG A 97 -11.92 -23.10 -3.46
CA ARG A 97 -11.60 -24.45 -3.96
C ARG A 97 -12.45 -25.51 -3.26
N ARG A 98 -12.61 -25.45 -1.94
CA ARG A 98 -13.47 -26.37 -1.18
C ARG A 98 -14.93 -26.26 -1.64
N LEU A 99 -15.45 -25.04 -1.77
CA LEU A 99 -16.80 -24.80 -2.30
C LEU A 99 -16.95 -25.38 -3.71
N ARG A 100 -16.00 -25.16 -4.62
CA ARG A 100 -16.03 -25.76 -5.98
C ARG A 100 -16.08 -27.28 -5.97
N ARG A 101 -15.46 -27.95 -4.98
CA ARG A 101 -15.53 -29.42 -4.83
C ARG A 101 -16.87 -29.90 -4.30
N VAL A 102 -17.53 -29.08 -3.50
CA VAL A 102 -18.82 -29.40 -2.87
C VAL A 102 -20.00 -29.10 -3.82
N VAL A 103 -19.89 -28.06 -4.66
CA VAL A 103 -20.92 -27.65 -5.63
C VAL A 103 -21.54 -28.83 -6.42
N PRO A 104 -20.78 -29.78 -6.99
CA PRO A 104 -21.34 -30.92 -7.71
C PRO A 104 -22.29 -31.81 -6.88
N ALA A 105 -22.10 -31.91 -5.56
CA ALA A 105 -22.98 -32.70 -4.69
C ALA A 105 -24.35 -32.04 -4.46
N TYR A 106 -24.44 -30.72 -4.68
CA TYR A 106 -25.67 -29.94 -4.50
C TYR A 106 -26.36 -29.58 -5.83
N ILE A 107 -25.68 -29.80 -6.97
CA ILE A 107 -26.32 -29.74 -8.29
C ILE A 107 -27.12 -31.04 -8.46
N ARG A 108 -28.41 -31.02 -8.10
CA ARG A 108 -29.33 -32.10 -8.47
C ARG A 108 -29.45 -32.14 -10.00
N PRO A 109 -29.25 -33.30 -10.67
CA PRO A 109 -29.75 -33.46 -12.02
C PRO A 109 -31.28 -33.32 -11.99
N GLN A 110 -31.80 -32.41 -12.80
CA GLN A 110 -33.23 -32.31 -13.03
C GLN A 110 -33.69 -33.66 -13.59
N PRO A 111 -34.60 -34.40 -12.92
CA PRO A 111 -35.08 -35.65 -13.50
C PRO A 111 -35.87 -35.30 -14.77
N VAL A 112 -35.37 -35.74 -15.92
CA VAL A 112 -36.14 -35.76 -17.16
C VAL A 112 -37.24 -36.81 -16.95
N THR A 113 -38.42 -36.39 -16.55
CA THR A 113 -39.61 -37.24 -16.53
C THR A 113 -40.02 -37.51 -17.99
N GLU A 114 -39.49 -38.58 -18.58
CA GLU A 114 -40.07 -39.16 -19.80
C GLU A 114 -41.49 -39.64 -19.46
N SER A 115 -42.49 -38.83 -19.79
CA SER A 115 -43.90 -39.19 -19.69
C SER A 115 -44.21 -40.30 -20.71
N ARG A 116 -44.12 -41.56 -20.28
CA ARG A 116 -44.59 -42.74 -21.03
C ARG A 116 -46.01 -43.11 -20.64
N LEU A 117 -46.96 -42.21 -20.85
CA LEU A 117 -48.40 -42.53 -20.76
C LEU A 117 -49.16 -41.78 -21.86
N ASN A 118 -49.12 -42.32 -23.08
CA ASN A 118 -50.14 -42.13 -24.12
C ASN A 118 -49.90 -43.14 -25.25
N THR A 119 -50.19 -44.42 -24.99
CA THR A 119 -50.51 -45.41 -26.02
C THR A 119 -51.44 -46.45 -25.39
N ALA A 120 -52.71 -46.11 -25.33
CA ALA A 120 -53.80 -47.08 -25.25
C ALA A 120 -54.90 -46.54 -26.17
N ALA A 121 -54.89 -47.05 -27.41
CA ALA A 121 -55.96 -46.95 -28.39
C ALA A 121 -56.66 -48.31 -28.45
#